data_AF-A0A954XMK3-F1
#
_entry.id   AF-A0A954XMK3-F1
#
_cell.length_a   1.000
_cell.length_b   1.000
_cell.length_c   1.000
_cell.angle_alpha   90.00
_cell.angle_beta   90.00
_cell.angle_gamma   90.00
#
_symmetry.space_group_name_H-M   'P 1'
#
loop_
_entity.id
_entity.type
_entity.pdbx_description
1 polymer ?
#
loop_
_entity_poly.entity_id
_entity_poly.type
_entity_poly.pdbx_seq_one_letter_code
_entity_poly.pdbx_strand_id
1 'polypeptide(L)'
;MQRKEWKFDYPAPQLGDAAHAKVSFHAEQIDFWMKKREDLMATIREEGIEINEKIALGYVNPKARDWDRGGEIMIRNDLRKGLMETFEKLSYHTGKRDTYDGWEQVLRANPNATLALDIDDWLFFFGRDTDIDDERL
;
A
#
# COMPACT_ATOMS: atom_id res chain seq x y z
N MET A 1 -22.02 -23.92 -12.23
CA MET A 1 -21.59 -24.51 -10.94
C MET A 1 -22.00 -23.55 -9.83
N GLN A 2 -22.85 -23.96 -8.90
CA GLN A 2 -23.55 -23.12 -7.90
C GLN A 2 -22.71 -22.71 -6.67
N ARG A 3 -21.37 -22.74 -6.77
CA ARG A 3 -20.46 -22.52 -5.63
C ARG A 3 -20.61 -21.15 -4.94
N LYS A 4 -21.16 -20.16 -5.64
CA LYS A 4 -21.42 -18.82 -5.10
C LYS A 4 -22.65 -18.75 -4.19
N GLU A 5 -23.50 -19.77 -4.22
CA GLU A 5 -24.74 -19.82 -3.42
C GLU A 5 -24.53 -20.55 -2.08
N TRP A 6 -23.35 -21.15 -1.89
CA TRP A 6 -23.03 -21.87 -0.66
C TRP A 6 -22.88 -20.91 0.50
N LYS A 7 -23.49 -21.26 1.63
CA LYS A 7 -23.42 -20.50 2.86
C LYS A 7 -22.94 -21.37 4.00
N PHE A 8 -22.11 -20.80 4.85
CA PHE A 8 -21.56 -21.45 6.03
C PHE A 8 -21.78 -20.56 7.25
N ASP A 9 -22.34 -21.13 8.30
CA ASP A 9 -22.63 -20.39 9.53
C ASP A 9 -21.37 -20.31 10.41
N TYR A 10 -21.01 -19.09 10.78
CA TYR A 10 -19.89 -18.81 11.68
C TYR A 10 -20.35 -17.98 12.88
N PRO A 11 -19.89 -18.30 14.10
CA PRO A 11 -20.14 -17.47 15.26
C PRO A 11 -19.36 -16.15 15.15
N ALA A 12 -19.98 -15.03 15.51
CA ALA A 12 -19.38 -13.70 15.42
C ALA A 12 -18.01 -13.57 16.12
N PRO A 13 -17.77 -14.19 17.30
CA PRO A 13 -16.44 -14.18 17.92
C PRO A 13 -15.34 -14.76 17.02
N GLN A 14 -15.61 -15.84 16.29
CA GLN A 14 -14.62 -16.45 15.40
C GLN A 14 -14.28 -15.53 14.22
N LEU A 15 -15.28 -14.83 13.69
CA LEU A 15 -15.08 -13.82 12.65
C LEU A 15 -14.32 -12.61 13.20
N GLY A 16 -14.58 -12.23 14.46
CA GLY A 16 -13.86 -11.17 15.15
C GLY A 16 -12.38 -11.51 15.31
N ASP A 17 -12.04 -12.76 15.66
CA ASP A 17 -10.65 -13.20 15.76
C ASP A 17 -9.96 -13.26 14.39
N ALA A 18 -10.68 -13.63 13.34
CA ALA A 18 -10.17 -13.56 11.96
C ALA A 18 -9.90 -12.11 11.52
N ALA A 19 -10.83 -11.20 11.80
CA ALA A 19 -10.65 -9.77 11.54
C ALA A 19 -9.45 -9.21 12.33
N HIS A 20 -9.28 -9.61 13.59
CA HIS A 20 -8.14 -9.21 14.41
C HIS A 20 -6.80 -9.68 13.83
N ALA A 21 -6.74 -10.92 13.32
CA ALA A 21 -5.55 -11.42 12.64
C ALA A 21 -5.21 -10.59 11.38
N LYS A 22 -6.24 -10.15 10.63
CA LYS A 22 -6.07 -9.25 9.48
C LYS A 22 -5.57 -7.86 9.88
N VAL A 23 -6.12 -7.28 10.96
CA VAL A 23 -5.63 -6.02 11.55
C VAL A 23 -4.15 -6.14 11.87
N SER A 24 -3.77 -7.21 12.58
CA SER A 24 -2.38 -7.44 13.00
C SER A 24 -1.43 -7.55 11.80
N PHE A 25 -1.80 -8.36 10.80
CA PHE A 25 -1.03 -8.48 9.56
C PHE A 25 -0.83 -7.14 8.85
N HIS A 26 -1.89 -6.34 8.70
CA HIS A 26 -1.77 -5.04 8.05
C HIS A 26 -1.00 -4.02 8.89
N ALA A 27 -1.04 -4.09 10.22
CA ALA A 27 -0.18 -3.28 11.08
C ALA A 27 1.31 -3.59 10.81
N GLU A 28 1.69 -4.87 10.76
CA GLU A 28 3.06 -5.29 10.45
C GLU A 28 3.50 -4.83 9.05
N GLN A 29 2.60 -4.91 8.05
CA GLN A 29 2.88 -4.39 6.71
C GLN A 29 3.07 -2.87 6.71
N ILE A 30 2.24 -2.12 7.45
CA ILE A 30 2.41 -0.66 7.58
C ILE A 30 3.79 -0.34 8.15
N ASP A 31 4.21 -1.01 9.22
CA ASP A 31 5.53 -0.79 9.83
C ASP A 31 6.66 -1.09 8.84
N PHE A 32 6.56 -2.20 8.10
CA PHE A 32 7.51 -2.56 7.05
C PHE A 32 7.61 -1.46 5.96
N TRP A 33 6.48 -1.01 5.43
CA TRP A 33 6.45 -0.02 4.35
C TRP A 33 6.83 1.40 4.84
N MET A 34 6.55 1.75 6.10
CA MET A 34 7.03 2.98 6.71
C MET A 34 8.56 2.98 6.77
N LYS A 35 9.16 1.90 7.26
CA LYS A 35 10.62 1.76 7.28
C LYS A 35 11.22 1.82 5.87
N LYS A 36 10.66 1.09 4.91
CA LYS A 36 11.12 1.12 3.51
C LYS A 36 11.04 2.53 2.91
N ARG A 37 10.02 3.31 3.26
CA ARG A 37 9.89 4.72 2.85
C ARG A 37 10.98 5.59 3.47
N GLU A 38 11.27 5.42 4.76
CA GLU A 38 12.34 6.14 5.45
C GLU A 38 13.70 5.85 4.82
N ASP A 39 14.00 4.59 4.55
CA ASP A 39 15.23 4.16 3.87
C ASP A 39 15.35 4.78 2.47
N LEU A 40 14.29 4.73 1.66
CA LEU A 40 14.27 5.37 0.33
C LEU A 40 14.44 6.89 0.40
N MET A 41 13.84 7.55 1.38
CA MET A 41 14.00 8.99 1.57
C MET A 41 15.44 9.35 1.99
N ALA A 42 16.11 8.50 2.76
CA ALA A 42 17.53 8.66 3.07
C ALA A 42 18.38 8.52 1.80
N THR A 43 18.17 7.48 1.00
CA THR A 43 18.87 7.30 -0.28
C THR A 43 18.62 8.46 -1.25
N ILE A 44 17.40 9.00 -1.33
CA ILE A 44 17.11 10.18 -2.17
C ILE A 44 17.91 11.40 -1.71
N ARG A 45 18.08 11.59 -0.40
CA ARG A 45 18.88 12.70 0.13
C ARG A 45 20.38 12.54 -0.14
N GLU A 46 20.87 11.31 -0.13
CA GLU A 46 22.30 10.99 -0.36
C GLU A 46 22.67 10.96 -1.84
N GLU A 47 21.84 10.32 -2.67
CA GLU A 47 22.17 9.94 -4.05
C GLU A 47 21.16 10.43 -5.08
N GLY A 48 19.98 10.88 -4.63
CA GLY A 48 18.80 10.96 -5.49
C GLY A 48 18.81 12.10 -6.49
N ILE A 49 19.78 13.02 -6.43
CA ILE A 49 19.88 14.15 -7.34
C ILE A 49 20.71 13.75 -8.56
N GLU A 50 20.04 13.53 -9.69
CA GLU A 50 20.69 13.45 -11.00
C GLU A 50 20.51 14.79 -11.73
N ILE A 51 21.61 15.40 -12.17
CA ILE A 51 21.58 16.58 -13.03
C ILE A 51 21.45 16.08 -14.47
N ASN A 52 20.31 16.35 -15.13
CA ASN A 52 20.12 15.96 -16.52
C ASN A 52 20.96 16.84 -17.46
N GLU A 53 22.20 16.44 -17.73
CA GLU A 53 23.13 17.17 -18.61
C GLU A 53 22.62 17.30 -20.06
N LYS A 54 21.72 16.41 -20.54
CA LYS A 54 21.15 16.50 -21.90
C LYS A 54 20.18 17.68 -22.07
N ILE A 55 19.64 18.23 -20.98
CA ILE A 55 18.88 19.49 -20.98
C ILE A 55 19.83 20.68 -20.75
N ALA A 56 20.84 20.52 -19.89
CA ALA A 56 21.87 21.55 -19.67
C ALA A 56 22.67 21.89 -20.93
N LEU A 57 22.83 20.93 -21.86
CA LEU A 57 23.52 21.11 -23.15
C LEU A 57 22.60 21.57 -24.29
N GLY A 58 21.30 21.78 -24.04
CA GLY A 58 20.30 22.09 -25.06
C GLY A 58 19.87 23.55 -25.09
N TYR A 59 20.72 24.45 -25.58
CA TYR A 59 20.43 25.65 -26.41
C TYR A 59 21.54 26.70 -26.23
N VAL A 60 22.59 26.68 -27.04
CA VAL A 60 23.48 27.84 -27.14
C VAL A 60 22.74 28.90 -27.98
N ASN A 61 21.85 29.67 -27.35
CA ASN A 61 21.30 30.90 -27.93
C ASN A 61 22.18 32.06 -27.42
N PRO A 62 22.88 32.82 -28.29
CA PRO A 62 23.85 33.84 -27.87
C PRO A 62 23.28 35.06 -27.10
N LYS A 63 21.99 35.04 -26.71
CA LYS A 63 21.31 36.15 -26.04
C LYS A 63 20.59 35.79 -24.73
N ALA A 64 20.70 34.57 -24.23
CA ALA A 64 20.16 34.23 -22.92
C ALA A 64 21.23 34.52 -21.84
N ARG A 65 20.88 35.29 -20.81
CA ARG A 65 21.74 35.50 -19.62
C ARG A 65 22.05 34.13 -19.01
N ASP A 66 23.33 33.77 -18.94
CA ASP A 66 23.88 32.47 -18.53
C ASP A 66 23.49 31.96 -17.12
N TRP A 67 22.68 32.69 -16.37
CA TRP A 67 22.33 32.39 -14.98
C TRP A 67 20.88 31.90 -14.82
N ASP A 68 20.07 32.01 -15.88
CA ASP A 68 18.62 31.77 -15.85
C ASP A 68 18.20 30.38 -16.36
N ARG A 69 19.18 29.51 -16.64
CA ARG A 69 18.96 28.11 -17.02
C ARG A 69 19.48 27.20 -15.94
N GLY A 70 18.85 27.32 -14.76
CA GLY A 70 19.03 26.38 -13.67
C GLY A 70 18.76 24.97 -14.18
N GLY A 71 19.76 24.10 -14.06
CA GLY A 71 19.59 22.68 -14.35
C GLY A 71 18.40 22.16 -13.55
N GLU A 72 17.46 21.49 -14.24
CA GLU A 72 16.33 20.86 -13.59
C GLU A 72 16.88 19.69 -12.76
N ILE A 73 16.83 19.83 -11.43
CA ILE A 73 17.18 18.78 -10.47
C ILE A 73 16.12 17.68 -10.61
N MET A 74 16.52 16.51 -11.13
CA MET A 74 15.61 15.39 -11.33
C MET A 74 15.95 14.29 -10.33
N ILE A 75 14.92 13.75 -9.65
CA ILE A 75 15.09 12.56 -8.82
C ILE A 75 15.24 11.35 -9.75
N ARG A 76 16.21 10.47 -9.47
CA ARG A 76 16.37 9.21 -10.22
C ARG A 76 15.04 8.44 -10.31
N ASN A 77 14.73 7.94 -11.51
CA ASN A 77 13.40 7.38 -11.81
C ASN A 77 13.05 6.13 -10.99
N ASP A 78 14.03 5.29 -10.67
CA ASP A 78 13.88 4.13 -9.78
C ASP A 78 13.49 4.54 -8.36
N LEU A 79 14.18 5.54 -7.79
CA LEU A 79 13.85 6.08 -6.47
C LEU A 79 12.45 6.71 -6.44
N ARG A 80 12.09 7.44 -7.50
CA ARG A 80 10.74 8.00 -7.66
C ARG A 80 9.67 6.89 -7.67
N LYS A 81 9.86 5.84 -8.47
CA LYS A 81 8.94 4.71 -8.54
C LYS A 81 8.84 3.97 -7.20
N GLY A 82 9.96 3.74 -6.54
CA GLY A 82 9.99 3.13 -5.21
C GLY A 82 9.20 3.95 -4.19
N LEU A 83 9.37 5.28 -4.18
CA LEU A 83 8.64 6.16 -3.28
C LEU A 83 7.12 6.13 -3.56
N MET A 84 6.70 6.15 -4.84
CA MET A 84 5.29 5.98 -5.20
C MET A 84 4.71 4.65 -4.69
N GLU A 85 5.43 3.55 -4.88
CA GLU A 85 5.03 2.23 -4.36
C GLU A 85 4.83 2.26 -2.85
N THR A 86 5.73 2.91 -2.09
CA THR A 86 5.56 2.99 -0.63
C THR A 86 4.29 3.73 -0.23
N PHE A 87 3.93 4.82 -0.92
CA PHE A 87 2.68 5.54 -0.64
C PHE A 87 1.45 4.71 -1.01
N GLU A 88 1.46 4.03 -2.15
CA GLU A 88 0.39 3.12 -2.58
C GLU A 88 0.16 2.01 -1.55
N LYS A 89 1.23 1.32 -1.14
CA LYS A 89 1.16 0.20 -0.18
C LYS A 89 0.76 0.68 1.22
N LEU A 90 1.30 1.82 1.70
CA LEU A 90 0.88 2.40 2.97
C LEU A 90 -0.60 2.77 2.98
N SER A 91 -1.10 3.42 1.92
CA SER A 91 -2.52 3.78 1.83
C SER A 91 -3.41 2.54 1.82
N TYR A 92 -3.02 1.51 1.05
CA TYR A 92 -3.77 0.26 0.98
C TYR A 92 -3.85 -0.44 2.33
N HIS A 93 -2.70 -0.70 2.98
CA HIS A 93 -2.68 -1.42 4.25
C HIS A 93 -3.35 -0.63 5.37
N THR A 94 -3.22 0.70 5.38
CA THR A 94 -3.97 1.55 6.33
C THR A 94 -5.47 1.39 6.13
N GLY A 95 -5.97 1.52 4.90
CA GLY A 95 -7.39 1.38 4.62
C GLY A 95 -7.95 -0.01 4.95
N LYS A 96 -7.20 -1.07 4.64
CA LYS A 96 -7.58 -2.44 4.99
C LYS A 96 -7.58 -2.67 6.50
N ARG A 97 -6.54 -2.25 7.21
CA ARG A 97 -6.46 -2.33 8.68
C ARG A 97 -7.69 -1.68 9.31
N ASP A 98 -8.02 -0.45 8.93
CA ASP A 98 -9.14 0.29 9.50
C ASP A 98 -10.49 -0.38 9.16
N THR A 99 -10.61 -0.98 7.98
CA THR A 99 -11.79 -1.76 7.59
C THR A 99 -11.96 -2.99 8.49
N TYR A 100 -10.91 -3.79 8.68
CA TYR A 100 -10.97 -4.98 9.52
C TYR A 100 -11.13 -4.64 11.01
N ASP A 101 -10.55 -3.53 11.48
CA ASP A 101 -10.74 -3.04 12.85
C ASP A 101 -12.22 -2.70 13.10
N GLY A 102 -12.87 -2.00 12.16
CA GLY A 102 -14.31 -1.75 12.23
C GLY A 102 -15.14 -3.03 12.30
N TRP A 103 -14.79 -4.05 11.50
CA TRP A 103 -15.45 -5.37 11.57
C TRP A 103 -15.19 -6.07 12.90
N GLU A 104 -13.96 -6.07 13.42
CA GLU A 104 -13.62 -6.63 14.72
C GLU A 104 -14.49 -6.00 15.81
N GLN A 105 -14.60 -4.67 15.85
CA GLN A 105 -15.42 -3.95 16.82
C GLN A 105 -16.89 -4.39 16.77
N VAL A 106 -17.49 -4.44 15.58
CA VAL A 106 -18.90 -4.85 15.39
C VAL A 106 -19.12 -6.29 15.82
N LEU A 107 -18.23 -7.20 15.43
CA LEU A 107 -18.35 -8.62 15.73
C LEU A 107 -18.16 -8.91 17.22
N ARG A 108 -17.19 -8.26 17.87
CA ARG A 108 -16.96 -8.37 19.31
C ARG A 108 -18.10 -7.76 20.13
N ALA A 109 -18.77 -6.72 19.64
CA ALA A 109 -19.95 -6.14 20.28
C ALA A 109 -21.19 -7.07 20.21
N ASN A 110 -21.19 -8.07 19.31
CA ASN A 110 -22.31 -8.98 19.09
C ASN A 110 -21.90 -10.45 19.27
N PRO A 111 -21.42 -10.87 20.45
CA PRO A 111 -20.76 -12.17 20.64
C PRO A 111 -21.69 -13.39 20.48
N ASN A 112 -23.00 -13.20 20.59
CA ASN A 112 -23.99 -14.28 20.46
C ASN A 112 -24.54 -14.41 19.03
N ALA A 113 -24.11 -13.56 18.10
CA ALA A 113 -24.58 -13.61 16.72
C ALA A 113 -23.94 -14.78 15.95
N THR A 114 -24.68 -15.30 14.99
CA THR A 114 -24.21 -16.26 13.99
C THR A 114 -24.50 -15.67 12.62
N LEU A 115 -23.48 -15.66 11.75
CA LEU A 115 -23.53 -15.05 10.43
C LEU A 115 -23.31 -16.14 9.36
N ALA A 116 -24.20 -16.17 8.37
CA ALA A 116 -24.11 -17.07 7.23
C ALA A 116 -23.26 -16.42 6.13
N LEU A 117 -22.02 -16.88 5.96
CA LEU A 117 -21.06 -16.33 5.02
C LEU A 117 -21.15 -17.05 3.68
N ASP A 118 -21.13 -16.28 2.59
CA ASP A 118 -20.82 -16.83 1.27
C ASP A 118 -19.31 -16.90 1.02
N ILE A 119 -18.91 -17.24 -0.21
CA ILE A 119 -17.48 -17.36 -0.56
C ILE A 119 -16.73 -16.04 -0.49
N ASP A 120 -17.36 -14.92 -0.85
CA ASP A 120 -16.71 -13.62 -0.90
C ASP A 120 -16.51 -13.10 0.53
N ASP A 121 -17.53 -13.28 1.38
CA ASP A 121 -17.44 -13.03 2.82
C ASP A 121 -16.35 -13.89 3.48
N TRP A 122 -16.31 -15.18 3.13
CA TRP A 122 -15.31 -16.08 3.69
C TRP A 122 -13.89 -15.67 3.29
N LEU A 123 -13.68 -15.33 2.01
CA LEU A 123 -12.38 -14.87 1.52
C LEU A 123 -11.98 -13.53 2.14
N PHE A 124 -12.93 -12.66 2.46
CA PHE A 124 -12.66 -11.42 3.17
C PHE A 124 -12.02 -11.68 4.55
N PHE A 125 -12.60 -12.56 5.38
CA PHE A 125 -12.08 -12.83 6.72
C PHE A 125 -10.89 -13.80 6.74
N PHE A 126 -10.93 -14.85 5.92
CA PHE A 126 -10.00 -15.99 6.00
C PHE A 126 -9.10 -16.14 4.77
N GLY A 127 -9.40 -15.45 3.68
CA GLY A 127 -8.59 -15.48 2.46
C GLY A 127 -7.24 -14.79 2.66
N ARG A 128 -6.28 -15.11 1.80
CA ARG A 128 -4.99 -14.41 1.77
C ARG A 128 -5.16 -13.08 1.03
N ASP A 129 -4.58 -12.00 1.54
CA ASP A 129 -4.56 -10.72 0.81
C ASP A 129 -3.53 -10.83 -0.33
N THR A 130 -3.98 -11.27 -1.50
CA THR A 130 -3.13 -11.41 -2.70
C THR A 130 -3.22 -10.23 -3.67
N ASP A 131 -4.12 -9.28 -3.43
CA ASP A 131 -4.56 -8.28 -4.42
C ASP A 131 -3.50 -7.28 -4.90
N ILE A 132 -2.26 -7.27 -4.36
CA ILE A 132 -1.22 -6.32 -4.81
C ILE A 132 0.14 -6.97 -5.09
N ASP A 133 0.29 -8.29 -4.94
CA ASP A 133 1.60 -8.92 -5.12
C ASP A 133 1.77 -9.66 -6.47
N ASP A 134 0.68 -9.90 -7.22
CA ASP A 134 0.72 -10.74 -8.43
C ASP A 134 0.94 -10.00 -9.78
N GLU A 135 0.98 -8.67 -9.81
CA GLU A 135 1.20 -7.92 -11.07
C GLU A 135 2.64 -7.40 -11.29
N ARG A 136 3.60 -7.69 -10.39
CA ARG A 136 4.96 -7.12 -10.48
C ARG A 136 6.12 -8.08 -10.18
N LEU A 137 6.00 -9.35 -10.58
CA LEU A 137 7.15 -10.26 -10.74
C LEU A 137 7.50 -10.46 -12.22
#